data_AF-A0A4S8VGJ9-F1
#
_entry.id   AF-A0A4S8VGJ9-F1
#
_cell.length_a   1.000
_cell.length_b   1.000
_cell.length_c   1.000
_cell.angle_alpha   90.00
_cell.angle_beta   90.00
_cell.angle_gamma   90.00
#
_symmetry.space_group_name_H-M   'P 1'
#
loop_
_entity.id
_entity.type
_entity.pdbx_description
1 polymer ?
#
loop_
_entity_poly.entity_id
_entity_poly.type
_entity_poly.pdbx_seq_one_letter_code
_entity_poly.pdbx_strand_id
1 'polypeptide(L)'
;MLSRSAFLRCYVLRQNRTYTSKPSGLRAVPTFGDASLTTFRDNAFIPAVPSLLPRGSFSSIPAIPKWFDASSGTPSHPILNTAYLKKWGSTVVPLEITNEGGQFAQVHQPLQFFLDATELETKASIYLAQASLSDLPSSLLEDLPTPEIVLKAGKGDVYDTSIWLGQAPTYTPLHRDPNPNLFIQLAGRKQIRLFKPELGNAIFHHVQASIGGAANATMRGAEMMEGAERIALERAVWEPHSDAFWTAEGLQCEVGPGDGLFIPKGWWHSIKGIGQGMNGSVNWWFR
;
A
#
# COMPACT_ATOMS: atom_id res chain seq x y z
N MET A 1 -12.40 53.70 15.02
CA MET A 1 -12.31 53.85 13.55
C MET A 1 -10.84 53.87 13.17
N LEU A 2 -10.37 52.83 12.49
CA LEU A 2 -9.23 52.88 11.55
C LEU A 2 -9.23 51.56 10.74
N SER A 3 -9.56 51.76 9.47
CA SER A 3 -9.54 50.92 8.26
C SER A 3 -9.25 49.41 8.32
N ARG A 4 -10.26 48.63 7.90
CA ARG A 4 -10.14 47.27 7.35
C ARG A 4 -9.58 47.35 5.92
N SER A 5 -8.31 47.01 5.70
CA SER A 5 -7.80 46.51 4.41
C SER A 5 -6.31 46.17 4.51
N ALA A 6 -5.97 44.91 4.71
CA ALA A 6 -4.68 44.27 4.34
C ALA A 6 -4.57 42.84 4.91
N PHE A 7 -5.51 41.95 4.58
CA PHE A 7 -5.31 40.51 4.77
C PHE A 7 -5.84 39.76 3.55
N LEU A 8 -5.18 40.00 2.42
CA LEU A 8 -5.34 39.20 1.21
C LEU A 8 -3.98 39.16 0.52
N ARG A 9 -3.17 38.16 0.86
CA ARG A 9 -1.99 37.61 0.13
C ARG A 9 -1.01 36.99 1.12
N CYS A 10 -1.23 35.73 1.47
CA CYS A 10 -0.14 34.77 1.52
C CYS A 10 -0.63 33.49 0.86
N TYR A 11 -0.02 33.25 -0.29
CA TYR A 11 -0.42 32.32 -1.32
C TYR A 11 -0.31 30.87 -0.86
N VAL A 12 -1.35 30.11 -1.21
CA VAL A 12 -1.32 28.75 -1.75
C VAL A 12 0.09 28.30 -2.17
N LEU A 13 0.72 27.49 -1.32
CA LEU A 13 1.74 26.53 -1.73
C LEU A 13 1.14 25.12 -1.73
N ARG A 14 0.00 24.94 -2.41
CA ARG A 14 -0.31 23.64 -3.00
C ARG A 14 0.56 23.52 -4.25
N GLN A 15 1.65 22.77 -4.15
CA GLN A 15 2.43 22.43 -5.33
C GLN A 15 1.57 21.60 -6.28
N ASN A 16 0.96 22.28 -7.26
CA ASN A 16 0.70 21.69 -8.56
C ASN A 16 2.06 21.43 -9.22
N ARG A 17 2.73 20.34 -8.81
CA ARG A 17 3.74 19.71 -9.67
C ARG A 17 2.96 18.96 -10.73
N THR A 18 2.81 19.59 -11.89
CA THR A 18 2.59 18.86 -13.13
C THR A 18 3.80 17.93 -13.30
N TYR A 19 3.63 16.67 -12.92
CA TYR A 19 4.57 15.61 -13.25
C TYR A 19 4.50 15.41 -14.77
N THR A 20 5.31 16.16 -15.51
CA THR A 20 5.74 15.73 -16.83
C THR A 20 6.67 14.54 -16.61
N SER A 21 6.10 13.35 -16.50
CA SER A 21 6.86 12.13 -16.26
C SER A 21 7.78 11.89 -17.45
N LYS A 22 9.08 12.10 -17.28
CA LYS A 22 10.07 11.29 -18.01
C LYS A 22 9.70 9.82 -17.75
N PRO A 23 9.74 8.94 -18.76
CA PRO A 23 9.49 7.52 -18.54
C PRO A 23 10.41 7.03 -17.42
N SER A 24 9.85 6.36 -16.42
CA SER A 24 10.55 5.97 -15.19
C SER A 24 11.69 4.99 -15.41
N GLY A 25 11.93 4.53 -16.64
CA GLY A 25 12.81 3.41 -16.98
C GLY A 25 12.24 2.04 -16.57
N LEU A 26 11.33 2.01 -15.59
CA LEU A 26 10.74 0.80 -15.03
C LEU A 26 9.82 0.13 -16.04
N ARG A 27 9.92 -1.19 -16.11
CA ARG A 27 9.09 -2.04 -16.96
C ARG A 27 7.72 -2.28 -16.31
N ALA A 28 6.70 -2.54 -17.11
CA ALA A 28 5.41 -2.97 -16.56
C ALA A 28 5.52 -4.36 -15.92
N VAL A 29 4.83 -4.57 -14.79
CA VAL A 29 4.58 -5.93 -14.27
C VAL A 29 3.77 -6.72 -15.32
N PRO A 30 4.16 -7.96 -15.64
CA PRO A 30 3.40 -8.77 -16.60
C PRO A 30 1.99 -9.06 -16.06
N THR A 31 1.01 -9.09 -16.97
CA THR A 31 -0.38 -9.46 -16.67
C THR A 31 -0.71 -10.75 -17.39
N PHE A 32 -1.32 -11.71 -16.69
CA PHE A 32 -1.72 -12.97 -17.30
C PHE A 32 -3.01 -12.87 -18.12
N GLY A 33 -3.20 -13.83 -19.03
CA GLY A 33 -4.42 -13.94 -19.83
C GLY A 33 -5.66 -14.38 -19.04
N ASP A 34 -5.47 -15.12 -17.95
CA ASP A 34 -6.53 -15.59 -17.07
C ASP A 34 -6.06 -15.68 -15.60
N ALA A 35 -7.02 -15.84 -14.69
CA ALA A 35 -6.81 -15.95 -13.24
C ALA A 35 -6.89 -17.40 -12.74
N SER A 36 -6.79 -18.40 -13.63
CA SER A 36 -6.90 -19.80 -13.26
C SER A 36 -5.75 -20.21 -12.35
N LEU A 37 -6.02 -21.18 -11.48
CA LEU A 37 -5.03 -21.74 -10.58
C LEU A 37 -3.81 -22.28 -11.35
N THR A 38 -4.02 -22.95 -12.48
CA THR A 38 -2.95 -23.50 -13.32
C THR A 38 -2.07 -22.40 -13.88
N THR A 39 -2.67 -21.39 -14.54
CA THR A 39 -1.93 -20.25 -15.10
C THR A 39 -1.13 -19.52 -14.02
N PHE A 40 -1.75 -19.26 -12.86
CA PHE A 40 -1.06 -18.62 -11.74
C PHE A 40 0.10 -19.46 -11.21
N ARG A 41 -0.13 -20.76 -11.00
CA ARG A 41 0.85 -21.68 -10.41
C ARG A 41 2.07 -21.82 -11.31
N ASP A 42 1.85 -22.07 -12.59
CA ASP A 42 2.92 -22.45 -13.52
C ASP A 42 3.69 -21.23 -14.05
N ASN A 43 3.05 -20.06 -14.14
CA ASN A 43 3.66 -18.87 -14.74
C ASN A 43 4.11 -17.80 -13.73
N ALA A 44 3.58 -17.80 -12.49
CA ALA A 44 3.97 -16.84 -11.44
C ALA A 44 4.54 -17.53 -10.21
N PHE A 45 3.78 -18.43 -9.59
CA PHE A 45 4.11 -18.96 -8.27
C PHE A 45 5.37 -19.83 -8.30
N ILE A 46 5.43 -20.87 -9.16
CA ILE A 46 6.60 -21.75 -9.29
C ILE A 46 7.82 -21.00 -9.84
N PRO A 47 7.71 -20.17 -10.90
CA PRO A 47 8.86 -19.41 -11.41
C PRO A 47 9.29 -18.25 -10.51
N ALA A 48 8.52 -17.93 -9.47
CA ALA A 48 8.72 -16.79 -8.58
C ALA A 48 8.82 -15.45 -9.33
N VAL A 49 7.86 -15.20 -10.22
CA VAL A 49 7.78 -13.98 -11.05
C VAL A 49 6.60 -13.12 -10.60
N PRO A 50 6.78 -11.81 -10.33
CA PRO A 50 5.68 -10.92 -9.98
C PRO A 50 4.72 -10.80 -11.15
N SER A 51 3.42 -10.81 -10.85
CA SER A 51 2.41 -10.77 -11.91
C SER A 51 1.13 -10.14 -11.41
N LEU A 52 0.53 -9.34 -12.28
CA LEU A 52 -0.85 -8.93 -12.14
C LEU A 52 -1.75 -10.08 -12.63
N LEU A 53 -2.75 -10.40 -11.83
CA LEU A 53 -3.88 -11.17 -12.32
C LEU A 53 -4.71 -10.28 -13.26
N PRO A 54 -5.55 -10.88 -14.14
CA PRO A 54 -6.48 -10.11 -14.96
C PRO A 54 -7.22 -9.06 -14.13
N ARG A 55 -7.42 -7.87 -14.71
CA ARG A 55 -8.00 -6.75 -13.99
C ARG A 55 -9.36 -7.11 -13.40
N GLY A 56 -9.58 -6.73 -12.15
CA GLY A 56 -10.81 -7.02 -11.43
C GLY A 56 -11.06 -8.50 -11.12
N SER A 57 -10.04 -9.38 -11.18
CA SER A 57 -10.20 -10.81 -10.82
C SER A 57 -10.82 -11.04 -9.43
N PHE A 58 -10.69 -10.07 -8.54
CA PHE A 58 -11.19 -10.11 -7.17
C PHE A 58 -12.30 -9.08 -6.89
N SER A 59 -12.98 -8.59 -7.93
CA SER A 59 -14.06 -7.60 -7.79
C SER A 59 -15.26 -8.10 -6.95
N SER A 60 -15.38 -9.42 -6.79
CA SER A 60 -16.45 -10.06 -6.02
C SER A 60 -16.16 -10.15 -4.52
N ILE A 61 -14.98 -9.71 -4.04
CA ILE A 61 -14.68 -9.70 -2.60
C ILE A 61 -15.73 -8.85 -1.87
N PRO A 62 -16.46 -9.41 -0.88
CA PRO A 62 -17.57 -8.70 -0.23
C PRO A 62 -17.15 -7.40 0.47
N ALA A 63 -15.92 -7.32 0.99
CA ALA A 63 -15.40 -6.09 1.60
C ALA A 63 -15.43 -4.88 0.65
N ILE A 64 -15.28 -5.07 -0.67
CA ILE A 64 -15.26 -3.97 -1.64
C ILE A 64 -16.57 -3.16 -1.58
N PRO A 65 -17.76 -3.75 -1.80
CA PRO A 65 -19.02 -3.02 -1.71
C PRO A 65 -19.55 -2.83 -0.28
N LYS A 66 -19.07 -3.59 0.71
CA LYS A 66 -19.57 -3.46 2.10
C LYS A 66 -18.83 -2.41 2.91
N TRP A 67 -17.53 -2.27 2.71
CA TRP A 67 -16.68 -1.41 3.54
C TRP A 67 -16.46 -0.03 2.93
N PHE A 68 -16.75 0.14 1.64
CA PHE A 68 -16.51 1.38 0.92
C PHE A 68 -17.74 1.86 0.16
N ASP A 69 -17.97 3.16 0.23
CA ASP A 69 -18.96 3.88 -0.56
C ASP A 69 -18.26 4.85 -1.53
N ALA A 70 -19.01 5.46 -2.44
CA ALA A 70 -18.53 6.56 -3.26
C ALA A 70 -18.93 7.91 -2.64
N SER A 71 -17.99 8.85 -2.58
CA SER A 71 -18.31 10.22 -2.18
C SER A 71 -19.25 10.90 -3.19
N SER A 72 -20.02 11.87 -2.71
CA SER A 72 -21.00 12.63 -3.51
C SER A 72 -20.38 13.67 -4.46
N GLY A 73 -19.05 13.87 -4.40
CA GLY A 73 -18.34 14.87 -5.21
C GLY A 73 -18.01 14.40 -6.64
N THR A 74 -17.57 15.34 -7.48
CA THR A 74 -17.06 15.07 -8.84
C THR A 74 -15.62 15.59 -8.99
N PRO A 75 -14.62 14.71 -9.27
CA PRO A 75 -14.74 13.26 -9.37
C PRO A 75 -15.07 12.63 -8.01
N SER A 76 -15.87 11.56 -8.02
CA SER A 76 -16.12 10.80 -6.80
C SER A 76 -14.87 10.03 -6.41
N HIS A 77 -14.72 9.81 -5.11
CA HIS A 77 -13.63 9.06 -4.54
C HIS A 77 -14.17 8.09 -3.49
N PRO A 78 -13.50 6.96 -3.26
CA PRO A 78 -13.91 6.00 -2.24
C PRO A 78 -13.85 6.63 -0.85
N ILE A 79 -14.85 6.33 -0.03
CA ILE A 79 -14.91 6.65 1.40
C ILE A 79 -15.24 5.37 2.17
N LEU A 80 -15.01 5.34 3.49
CA LEU A 80 -15.45 4.21 4.30
C LEU A 80 -16.96 4.24 4.48
N ASN A 81 -17.58 3.07 4.41
CA ASN A 81 -18.95 2.87 4.84
C ASN A 81 -18.97 2.80 6.37
N THR A 82 -18.93 3.96 7.02
CA THR A 82 -18.89 4.06 8.50
C THR A 82 -20.16 3.49 9.13
N ALA A 83 -21.30 3.55 8.43
CA ALA A 83 -22.55 2.94 8.87
C ALA A 83 -22.46 1.41 9.00
N TYR A 84 -21.74 0.74 8.09
CA TYR A 84 -21.47 -0.69 8.16
C TYR A 84 -20.42 -1.02 9.23
N LEU A 85 -19.27 -0.34 9.20
CA LEU A 85 -18.10 -0.69 10.01
C LEU A 85 -18.25 -0.36 11.51
N LYS A 86 -19.04 0.66 11.87
CA LYS A 86 -19.23 1.07 13.28
C LYS A 86 -19.81 -0.01 14.19
N LYS A 87 -20.45 -1.04 13.61
CA LYS A 87 -20.93 -2.23 14.34
C LYS A 87 -19.81 -2.92 15.13
N TRP A 88 -18.56 -2.78 14.67
CA TRP A 88 -17.35 -3.33 15.28
C TRP A 88 -16.42 -2.24 15.81
N GLY A 89 -16.94 -1.04 16.09
CA GLY A 89 -16.15 0.12 16.50
C GLY A 89 -15.30 -0.09 17.76
N SER A 90 -15.67 -1.03 18.64
CA SER A 90 -14.89 -1.39 19.83
C SER A 90 -13.70 -2.31 19.57
N THR A 91 -13.57 -2.87 18.37
CA THR A 91 -12.45 -3.73 17.98
C THR A 91 -11.15 -2.95 18.06
N VAL A 92 -10.18 -3.43 18.82
CA VAL A 92 -8.87 -2.78 18.91
C VAL A 92 -8.06 -3.11 17.66
N VAL A 93 -7.57 -2.08 16.97
CA VAL A 93 -6.79 -2.20 15.74
C VAL A 93 -5.46 -1.43 15.85
N PRO A 94 -4.39 -1.89 15.21
CA PRO A 94 -3.15 -1.15 15.11
C PRO A 94 -3.30 0.03 14.13
N LEU A 95 -2.88 1.21 14.56
CA LEU A 95 -2.84 2.43 13.76
C LEU A 95 -1.43 3.01 13.74
N GLU A 96 -0.99 3.38 12.55
CA GLU A 96 0.20 4.19 12.31
C GLU A 96 -0.22 5.64 12.12
N ILE A 97 0.34 6.54 12.92
CA ILE A 97 0.06 7.97 12.88
C ILE A 97 1.34 8.70 12.52
N THR A 98 1.31 9.48 11.43
CA THR A 98 2.42 10.34 11.01
C THR A 98 1.96 11.78 10.97
N ASN A 99 2.58 12.67 11.73
CA ASN A 99 2.23 14.09 11.71
C ASN A 99 2.89 14.86 10.54
N GLU A 100 2.55 16.15 10.36
CA GLU A 100 3.14 17.00 9.30
C GLU A 100 4.67 17.11 9.40
N GLY A 101 5.24 16.95 10.60
CA GLY A 101 6.68 16.94 10.84
C GLY A 101 7.37 15.61 10.49
N GLY A 102 6.62 14.59 10.07
CA GLY A 102 7.13 13.27 9.76
C GLY A 102 7.45 12.40 10.98
N GLN A 103 6.99 12.79 12.18
CA GLN A 103 7.13 11.96 13.38
C GLN A 103 6.10 10.84 13.32
N PHE A 104 6.57 9.61 13.55
CA PHE A 104 5.77 8.40 13.45
C PHE A 104 5.45 7.84 14.84
N ALA A 105 4.26 7.29 15.00
CA ALA A 105 3.89 6.50 16.17
C ALA A 105 2.99 5.34 15.75
N GLN A 106 3.19 4.19 16.38
CA GLN A 106 2.27 3.06 16.30
C GLN A 106 1.47 2.97 17.60
N VAL A 107 0.14 2.95 17.50
CA VAL A 107 -0.78 2.89 18.64
C VAL A 107 -1.86 1.84 18.38
N HIS A 108 -2.44 1.31 19.45
CA HIS A 108 -3.61 0.44 19.36
C HIS A 108 -4.82 1.21 19.87
N GLN A 109 -5.85 1.33 19.03
CA GLN A 109 -7.06 2.10 19.35
C GLN A 109 -8.30 1.35 18.87
N PRO A 110 -9.48 1.63 19.44
CA PRO A 110 -10.74 1.13 18.89
C PRO A 110 -10.91 1.55 17.43
N LEU A 111 -11.46 0.68 16.58
CA LEU A 111 -11.76 0.95 15.18
C LEU A 111 -12.59 2.24 15.02
N GLN A 112 -13.47 2.54 15.98
CA GLN A 112 -14.25 3.77 16.00
C GLN A 112 -13.36 5.02 15.93
N PHE A 113 -12.21 5.03 16.61
CA PHE A 113 -11.26 6.14 16.54
C PHE A 113 -10.78 6.39 15.10
N PHE A 114 -10.47 5.32 14.37
CA PHE A 114 -10.09 5.42 12.97
C PHE A 114 -11.25 5.92 12.10
N LEU A 115 -12.46 5.36 12.28
CA LEU A 115 -13.65 5.79 11.52
C LEU A 115 -13.93 7.29 11.72
N ASP A 116 -13.97 7.75 12.98
CA ASP A 116 -14.21 9.15 13.31
C ASP A 116 -13.14 10.06 12.71
N ALA A 117 -11.87 9.64 12.77
CA ALA A 117 -10.77 10.42 12.22
C ALA A 117 -10.84 10.59 10.70
N THR A 118 -11.47 9.65 9.98
CA THR A 118 -11.66 9.77 8.52
C THR A 118 -12.73 10.77 8.11
N GLU A 119 -13.62 11.17 9.04
CA GLU A 119 -14.64 12.19 8.83
C GLU A 119 -14.12 13.61 9.15
N LEU A 120 -12.95 13.71 9.77
CA LEU A 120 -12.33 14.96 10.18
C LEU A 120 -11.21 15.40 9.22
N GLU A 121 -11.07 16.71 9.02
CA GLU A 121 -9.85 17.25 8.42
C GLU A 121 -8.72 17.16 9.46
N THR A 122 -7.81 16.21 9.25
CA THR A 122 -6.66 16.02 10.13
C THR A 122 -5.37 16.47 9.44
N LYS A 123 -4.44 16.98 10.26
CA LYS A 123 -3.07 17.31 9.82
C LYS A 123 -2.13 16.10 9.88
N ALA A 124 -2.60 14.98 10.41
CA ALA A 124 -1.81 13.75 10.52
C ALA A 124 -2.35 12.71 9.55
N SER A 125 -1.46 11.94 8.94
CA SER A 125 -1.86 10.71 8.25
C SER A 125 -2.14 9.64 9.31
N ILE A 126 -3.30 9.01 9.22
CA ILE A 126 -3.68 7.87 10.06
C ILE A 126 -3.91 6.68 9.14
N TYR A 127 -3.17 5.61 9.39
CA TYR A 127 -3.17 4.41 8.57
C TYR A 127 -3.39 3.19 9.46
N LEU A 128 -4.51 2.51 9.27
CA LEU A 128 -4.70 1.18 9.82
C LEU A 128 -3.81 0.25 9.00
N ALA A 129 -2.74 -0.23 9.60
CA ALA A 129 -1.65 -0.91 8.92
C ALA A 129 -1.28 -2.19 9.67
N GLN A 130 -0.95 -3.24 8.92
CA GLN A 130 -0.56 -4.55 9.47
C GLN A 130 -1.56 -5.14 10.48
N ALA A 131 -2.85 -4.81 10.35
CA ALA A 131 -3.87 -5.42 11.20
C ALA A 131 -4.11 -6.84 10.70
N SER A 132 -3.82 -7.84 11.52
CA SER A 132 -4.05 -9.24 11.15
C SER A 132 -5.53 -9.48 10.95
N LEU A 133 -5.90 -10.22 9.90
CA LEU A 133 -7.30 -10.60 9.72
C LEU A 133 -7.76 -11.47 10.90
N SER A 134 -6.87 -12.31 11.45
CA SER A 134 -7.19 -13.18 12.59
C SER A 134 -7.57 -12.43 13.87
N ASP A 135 -7.22 -11.15 13.99
CA ASP A 135 -7.59 -10.28 15.11
C ASP A 135 -8.95 -9.58 14.89
N LEU A 136 -9.53 -9.70 13.69
CA LEU A 136 -10.82 -9.08 13.36
C LEU A 136 -11.99 -9.99 13.78
N PRO A 137 -13.15 -9.39 14.13
CA PRO A 137 -14.40 -10.12 14.32
C PRO A 137 -14.75 -11.01 13.13
N SER A 138 -15.35 -12.19 13.41
CA SER A 138 -15.65 -13.21 12.39
C SER A 138 -16.47 -12.70 11.21
N SER A 139 -17.41 -11.80 11.44
CA SER A 139 -18.22 -11.19 10.37
C SER A 139 -17.43 -10.25 9.45
N LEU A 140 -16.34 -9.63 9.92
CA LEU A 140 -15.42 -8.89 9.05
C LEU A 140 -14.48 -9.86 8.31
N LEU A 141 -14.09 -10.97 8.93
CA LEU A 141 -13.35 -12.05 8.27
C LEU A 141 -14.12 -12.65 7.08
N GLU A 142 -15.42 -12.86 7.23
CA GLU A 142 -16.30 -13.35 6.17
C GLU A 142 -16.35 -12.42 4.94
N ASP A 143 -16.03 -11.13 5.11
CA ASP A 143 -15.96 -10.17 4.01
C ASP A 143 -14.66 -10.26 3.19
N LEU A 144 -13.66 -10.98 3.71
CA LEU A 144 -12.33 -11.16 3.13
C LEU A 144 -12.00 -12.66 2.99
N PRO A 145 -12.75 -13.42 2.16
CA PRO A 145 -12.50 -14.83 1.98
C PRO A 145 -11.08 -15.06 1.41
N THR A 146 -10.41 -16.09 1.90
CA THR A 146 -9.08 -16.45 1.39
C THR A 146 -9.19 -16.93 -0.07
N PRO A 147 -8.48 -16.32 -1.03
CA PRO A 147 -8.57 -16.71 -2.43
C PRO A 147 -8.12 -18.15 -2.68
N GLU A 148 -8.77 -18.83 -3.64
CA GLU A 148 -8.44 -20.22 -3.99
C GLU A 148 -6.96 -20.40 -4.39
N ILE A 149 -6.40 -19.42 -5.10
CA ILE A 149 -4.98 -19.43 -5.50
C ILE A 149 -4.03 -19.40 -4.31
N VAL A 150 -4.42 -18.77 -3.19
CA VAL A 150 -3.64 -18.78 -1.94
C VAL A 150 -3.67 -20.18 -1.33
N LEU A 151 -4.84 -20.82 -1.32
CA LEU A 151 -5.05 -22.14 -0.71
C LEU A 151 -4.48 -23.30 -1.53
N LYS A 152 -4.34 -23.15 -2.85
CA LYS A 152 -4.07 -24.29 -3.75
C LYS A 152 -2.83 -24.17 -4.64
N ALA A 153 -2.19 -23.00 -4.73
CA ALA A 153 -0.99 -22.85 -5.58
C ALA A 153 0.25 -23.52 -4.96
N GLY A 154 0.36 -23.50 -3.63
CA GLY A 154 1.46 -24.07 -2.87
C GLY A 154 1.04 -25.23 -1.97
N LYS A 155 1.53 -25.21 -0.74
CA LYS A 155 1.15 -26.11 0.37
C LYS A 155 -0.24 -25.79 0.92
N GLY A 156 -0.70 -24.56 0.74
CA GLY A 156 -2.03 -24.11 1.18
C GLY A 156 -2.08 -23.60 2.61
N ASP A 157 -0.94 -23.48 3.30
CA ASP A 157 -0.85 -22.78 4.56
C ASP A 157 -0.76 -21.26 4.35
N VAL A 158 -1.65 -20.53 5.01
CA VAL A 158 -1.59 -19.07 5.14
C VAL A 158 -0.72 -18.76 6.36
N TYR A 159 0.45 -18.20 6.12
CA TYR A 159 1.39 -17.81 7.16
C TYR A 159 0.90 -16.60 7.95
N ASP A 160 0.44 -15.58 7.23
CA ASP A 160 -0.07 -14.35 7.82
C ASP A 160 -1.00 -13.63 6.85
N THR A 161 -1.79 -12.70 7.37
CA THR A 161 -2.69 -11.84 6.60
C THR A 161 -2.66 -10.43 7.16
N SER A 162 -2.93 -9.43 6.33
CA SER A 162 -3.05 -8.05 6.83
C SER A 162 -4.03 -7.24 6.02
N ILE A 163 -4.82 -6.42 6.71
CA ILE A 163 -5.61 -5.35 6.10
C ILE A 163 -4.90 -4.01 6.26
N TRP A 164 -5.04 -3.16 5.24
CA TRP A 164 -4.46 -1.83 5.19
C TRP A 164 -5.51 -0.81 4.75
N LEU A 165 -5.86 0.16 5.61
CA LEU A 165 -6.85 1.20 5.33
C LEU A 165 -6.29 2.58 5.68
N GLY A 166 -6.37 3.54 4.75
CA GLY A 166 -6.06 4.95 5.05
C GLY A 166 -6.27 5.87 3.88
N GLN A 167 -6.36 7.16 4.16
CA GLN A 167 -6.59 8.17 3.12
C GLN A 167 -5.35 8.37 2.26
N ALA A 168 -5.55 8.53 0.94
CA ALA A 168 -4.49 8.90 0.03
C ALA A 168 -3.93 10.30 0.39
N PRO A 169 -2.60 10.53 0.30
CA PRO A 169 -1.57 9.56 -0.05
C PRO A 169 -1.14 8.71 1.14
N THR A 170 -0.84 7.43 0.87
CA THR A 170 -0.16 6.53 1.83
C THR A 170 1.18 6.09 1.27
N TYR A 171 2.12 5.70 2.13
CA TYR A 171 3.44 5.26 1.70
C TYR A 171 3.97 4.11 2.54
N THR A 172 4.41 3.04 1.86
CA THR A 172 5.15 1.94 2.44
C THR A 172 6.56 1.92 1.82
N PRO A 173 7.61 2.14 2.62
CA PRO A 173 9.00 2.13 2.16
C PRO A 173 9.43 0.83 1.49
N LEU A 174 10.57 0.87 0.82
CA LEU A 174 11.14 -0.29 0.13
C LEU A 174 11.51 -1.38 1.15
N HIS A 175 10.88 -2.54 1.04
CA HIS A 175 11.12 -3.68 1.92
C HIS A 175 10.89 -4.98 1.14
N ARG A 176 11.09 -6.13 1.81
CA ARG A 176 10.80 -7.46 1.27
C ARG A 176 10.21 -8.36 2.35
N ASP A 177 9.41 -9.31 1.90
CA ASP A 177 8.69 -10.23 2.78
C ASP A 177 9.32 -11.63 2.83
N PRO A 178 9.14 -12.38 3.94
CA PRO A 178 9.72 -13.71 4.11
C PRO A 178 8.98 -14.81 3.33
N ASN A 179 7.76 -14.56 2.85
CA ASN A 179 6.93 -15.51 2.11
C ASN A 179 6.34 -14.86 0.84
N PRO A 180 5.92 -15.67 -0.15
CA PRO A 180 5.07 -15.19 -1.25
C PRO A 180 3.82 -14.48 -0.73
N ASN A 181 3.42 -13.42 -1.41
CA ASN A 181 2.34 -12.52 -0.99
C ASN A 181 1.35 -12.32 -2.14
N LEU A 182 0.07 -12.56 -1.89
CA LEU A 182 -1.01 -12.09 -2.75
C LEU A 182 -1.56 -10.78 -2.17
N PHE A 183 -1.30 -9.69 -2.86
CA PHE A 183 -1.85 -8.37 -2.58
C PHE A 183 -3.14 -8.18 -3.39
N ILE A 184 -4.22 -7.74 -2.76
CA ILE A 184 -5.48 -7.38 -3.44
C ILE A 184 -5.90 -5.96 -3.04
N GLN A 185 -6.20 -5.12 -4.02
CA GLN A 185 -6.72 -3.79 -3.79
C GLN A 185 -8.24 -3.83 -3.58
N LEU A 186 -8.71 -3.23 -2.50
CA LEU A 186 -10.14 -3.18 -2.15
C LEU A 186 -10.79 -1.84 -2.52
N ALA A 187 -10.07 -0.73 -2.32
CA ALA A 187 -10.57 0.62 -2.60
C ALA A 187 -9.44 1.58 -2.95
N GLY A 188 -9.73 2.60 -3.76
CA GLY A 188 -8.73 3.57 -4.17
C GLY A 188 -7.72 2.98 -5.15
N ARG A 189 -6.55 3.60 -5.27
CA ARG A 189 -5.50 3.18 -6.20
C ARG A 189 -4.15 3.22 -5.54
N LYS A 190 -3.34 2.20 -5.80
CA LYS A 190 -1.94 2.13 -5.35
C LYS A 190 -1.02 1.99 -6.54
N GLN A 191 0.10 2.71 -6.51
CA GLN A 191 1.24 2.46 -7.39
C GLN A 191 2.25 1.61 -6.62
N ILE A 192 2.78 0.59 -7.28
CA ILE A 192 3.75 -0.36 -6.72
C ILE A 192 4.97 -0.40 -7.62
N ARG A 193 6.16 -0.36 -7.02
CA ARG A 193 7.44 -0.62 -7.68
C ARG A 193 8.06 -1.88 -7.09
N LEU A 194 8.54 -2.79 -7.92
CA LEU A 194 9.13 -4.07 -7.50
C LEU A 194 10.52 -4.25 -8.09
N PHE A 195 11.38 -4.90 -7.31
CA PHE A 195 12.76 -5.18 -7.69
C PHE A 195 13.13 -6.60 -7.28
N LYS A 196 13.91 -7.26 -8.14
CA LYS A 196 14.49 -8.57 -7.81
C LYS A 196 15.30 -8.49 -6.51
N PRO A 197 15.48 -9.61 -5.78
CA PRO A 197 16.23 -9.65 -4.52
C PRO A 197 17.58 -8.94 -4.59
N GLU A 198 18.38 -9.20 -5.62
CA GLU A 198 19.73 -8.65 -5.81
C GLU A 198 19.68 -7.14 -6.02
N LEU A 199 18.70 -6.69 -6.81
CA LEU A 199 18.56 -5.29 -7.15
C LEU A 199 18.06 -4.46 -5.97
N GLY A 200 17.06 -4.95 -5.23
CA GLY A 200 16.59 -4.28 -4.03
C GLY A 200 17.63 -4.25 -2.91
N ASN A 201 18.44 -5.32 -2.77
CA ASN A 201 19.60 -5.31 -1.87
C ASN A 201 20.60 -4.21 -2.29
N ALA A 202 20.89 -4.08 -3.59
CA ALA A 202 21.82 -3.06 -4.09
C ALA A 202 21.28 -1.63 -3.85
N ILE A 203 19.98 -1.38 -4.06
CA ILE A 203 19.33 -0.10 -3.72
C ILE A 203 19.49 0.18 -2.21
N PHE A 204 19.15 -0.81 -1.38
CA PHE A 204 19.20 -0.67 0.06
C PHE A 204 20.62 -0.36 0.56
N HIS A 205 21.63 -1.10 0.09
CA HIS A 205 23.03 -0.85 0.44
C HIS A 205 23.53 0.50 -0.05
N HIS A 206 23.14 0.92 -1.25
CA HIS A 206 23.46 2.25 -1.77
C HIS A 206 22.90 3.34 -0.84
N VAL A 207 21.63 3.20 -0.42
CA VAL A 207 21.01 4.14 0.52
C VAL A 207 21.71 4.13 1.87
N GLN A 208 21.98 2.95 2.47
CA GLN A 208 22.73 2.86 3.73
C GLN A 208 24.08 3.57 3.65
N ALA A 209 24.85 3.33 2.58
CA ALA A 209 26.14 3.98 2.38
C ALA A 209 26.00 5.51 2.29
N SER A 210 24.99 6.01 1.56
CA SER A 210 24.76 7.45 1.40
C SER A 210 24.36 8.18 2.68
N ILE A 211 23.68 7.50 3.61
CA ILE A 211 23.24 8.07 4.89
C ILE A 211 24.18 7.73 6.05
N GLY A 212 25.26 6.98 5.81
CA GLY A 212 26.13 6.46 6.86
C GLY A 212 25.46 5.46 7.80
N GLY A 213 24.43 4.76 7.31
CA GLY A 213 23.66 3.77 8.05
C GLY A 213 24.27 2.36 8.03
N ALA A 214 23.79 1.51 8.94
CA ALA A 214 24.21 0.10 9.05
C ALA A 214 23.01 -0.83 9.32
N ALA A 215 21.81 -0.46 8.86
CA ALA A 215 20.61 -1.25 9.06
C ALA A 215 20.66 -2.58 8.27
N ASN A 216 19.94 -3.59 8.76
CA ASN A 216 19.89 -4.91 8.13
C ASN A 216 18.68 -5.04 7.20
N ALA A 217 18.90 -5.53 5.98
CA ALA A 217 17.88 -5.72 4.94
C ALA A 217 16.92 -6.93 5.16
N THR A 218 17.17 -7.85 6.09
CA THR A 218 16.48 -9.15 6.12
C THR A 218 15.05 -9.14 6.64
N MET A 219 14.74 -8.28 7.62
CA MET A 219 13.40 -8.10 8.20
C MET A 219 13.33 -6.70 8.79
N ARG A 220 12.36 -5.92 8.37
CA ARG A 220 12.18 -4.51 8.77
C ARG A 220 10.78 -4.33 9.34
N GLY A 221 10.66 -3.55 10.40
CA GLY A 221 9.40 -3.21 11.07
C GLY A 221 9.15 -1.70 11.05
N ALA A 222 8.52 -1.21 12.12
CA ALA A 222 8.13 0.19 12.28
C ALA A 222 9.31 1.18 12.11
N GLU A 223 10.55 0.76 12.36
CA GLU A 223 11.73 1.63 12.24
C GLU A 223 12.00 2.09 10.79
N MET A 224 11.46 1.41 9.78
CA MET A 224 11.55 1.87 8.39
C MET A 224 10.60 3.03 8.08
N MET A 225 9.61 3.30 8.95
CA MET A 225 8.55 4.27 8.74
C MET A 225 8.93 5.70 9.14
N GLU A 226 10.16 5.93 9.59
CA GLU A 226 10.67 7.26 9.94
C GLU A 226 12.17 7.44 9.64
N GLY A 227 12.66 8.67 9.83
CA GLY A 227 14.08 8.98 9.76
C GLY A 227 14.68 9.13 8.36
N ALA A 228 16.00 9.28 8.32
CA ALA A 228 16.76 9.58 7.11
C ALA A 228 16.70 8.46 6.07
N GLU A 229 16.65 7.20 6.53
CA GLU A 229 16.57 6.03 5.65
C GLU A 229 15.25 6.02 4.85
N ARG A 230 14.11 6.23 5.51
CA ARG A 230 12.81 6.33 4.85
C ARG A 230 12.84 7.34 3.71
N ILE A 231 13.35 8.55 4.00
CA ILE A 231 13.42 9.65 3.04
C ILE A 231 14.34 9.28 1.87
N ALA A 232 15.51 8.70 2.17
CA ALA A 232 16.48 8.32 1.13
C ALA A 232 15.97 7.17 0.25
N LEU A 233 15.34 6.14 0.83
CA LEU A 233 14.69 5.06 0.09
C LEU A 233 13.53 5.58 -0.77
N GLU A 234 12.72 6.49 -0.25
CA GLU A 234 11.64 7.12 -1.01
C GLU A 234 12.17 7.83 -2.25
N ARG A 235 13.22 8.64 -2.08
CA ARG A 235 13.87 9.33 -3.20
C ARG A 235 14.44 8.34 -4.20
N ALA A 236 15.29 7.42 -3.77
CA ALA A 236 15.94 6.43 -4.62
C ALA A 236 14.94 5.61 -5.46
N VAL A 237 13.80 5.25 -4.86
CA VAL A 237 12.80 4.40 -5.50
C VAL A 237 11.82 5.20 -6.34
N TRP A 238 11.42 6.42 -5.94
CA TRP A 238 10.28 7.12 -6.55
C TRP A 238 10.65 8.34 -7.40
N GLU A 239 11.76 9.01 -7.13
CA GLU A 239 12.19 10.17 -7.90
C GLU A 239 12.88 9.76 -9.22
N PRO A 240 12.76 10.55 -10.30
CA PRO A 240 13.46 10.28 -11.55
C PRO A 240 14.98 10.42 -11.36
N HIS A 241 15.72 9.37 -11.69
CA HIS A 241 17.18 9.36 -11.68
C HIS A 241 17.68 8.88 -13.05
N SER A 242 18.40 9.71 -13.80
CA SER A 242 18.95 9.30 -15.09
C SER A 242 20.02 8.21 -14.97
N ASP A 243 20.68 8.15 -13.80
CA ASP A 243 21.89 7.34 -13.60
C ASP A 243 21.67 6.18 -12.62
N ALA A 244 20.43 6.01 -12.12
CA ALA A 244 20.11 4.94 -11.20
C ALA A 244 20.11 3.59 -11.95
N PHE A 245 21.11 2.77 -11.66
CA PHE A 245 21.33 1.46 -12.30
C PHE A 245 20.13 0.49 -12.17
N TRP A 246 19.24 0.73 -11.20
CA TRP A 246 18.06 -0.10 -10.96
C TRP A 246 16.82 0.26 -11.79
N THR A 247 16.81 1.41 -12.47
CA THR A 247 15.62 1.87 -13.19
C THR A 247 15.26 0.99 -14.38
N ALA A 248 16.24 0.48 -15.12
CA ALA A 248 16.00 -0.34 -16.32
C ALA A 248 15.46 -1.75 -16.04
N GLU A 249 15.70 -2.27 -14.83
CA GLU A 249 15.36 -3.65 -14.44
C GLU A 249 14.22 -3.74 -13.42
N GLY A 250 13.84 -2.62 -12.80
CA GLY A 250 12.70 -2.56 -11.90
C GLY A 250 11.36 -2.69 -12.64
N LEU A 251 10.36 -3.20 -11.92
CA LEU A 251 8.99 -3.33 -12.39
C LEU A 251 8.10 -2.28 -11.73
N GLN A 252 7.02 -1.90 -12.39
CA GLN A 252 5.97 -1.06 -11.82
C GLN A 252 4.57 -1.46 -12.29
N CYS A 253 3.58 -1.21 -11.43
CA CYS A 253 2.18 -1.29 -11.79
C CYS A 253 1.33 -0.31 -10.97
N GLU A 254 0.15 0.00 -11.49
CA GLU A 254 -0.95 0.59 -10.73
C GLU A 254 -2.04 -0.47 -10.55
N VAL A 255 -2.67 -0.50 -9.38
CA VAL A 255 -3.78 -1.40 -9.03
C VAL A 255 -4.98 -0.59 -8.56
N GLY A 256 -6.17 -0.98 -9.00
CA GLY A 256 -7.46 -0.47 -8.57
C GLY A 256 -8.33 -1.55 -7.94
N PRO A 257 -9.55 -1.23 -7.46
CA PRO A 257 -10.41 -2.17 -6.74
C PRO A 257 -10.62 -3.49 -7.52
N GLY A 258 -10.40 -4.62 -6.85
CA GLY A 258 -10.52 -5.96 -7.42
C GLY A 258 -9.27 -6.45 -8.15
N ASP A 259 -8.23 -5.62 -8.34
CA ASP A 259 -6.97 -6.06 -8.91
C ASP A 259 -6.13 -6.83 -7.88
N GLY A 260 -5.52 -7.94 -8.33
CA GLY A 260 -4.59 -8.73 -7.54
C GLY A 260 -3.17 -8.69 -8.12
N LEU A 261 -2.18 -8.54 -7.24
CA LEU A 261 -0.76 -8.56 -7.54
C LEU A 261 -0.10 -9.68 -6.74
N PHE A 262 0.58 -10.58 -7.44
CA PHE A 262 1.46 -11.54 -6.81
C PHE A 262 2.86 -10.96 -6.63
N ILE A 263 3.36 -11.03 -5.40
CA ILE A 263 4.71 -10.62 -5.00
C ILE A 263 5.44 -11.88 -4.51
N PRO A 264 6.40 -12.42 -5.27
CA PRO A 264 7.10 -13.63 -4.89
C PRO A 264 8.00 -13.39 -3.67
N LYS A 265 8.35 -14.48 -2.98
CA LYS A 265 9.25 -14.44 -1.82
C LYS A 265 10.54 -13.68 -2.15
N GLY A 266 10.95 -12.79 -1.25
CA GLY A 266 12.21 -12.06 -1.34
C GLY A 266 12.24 -10.92 -2.36
N TRP A 267 11.17 -10.73 -3.15
CA TRP A 267 11.06 -9.55 -4.01
C TRP A 267 10.89 -8.29 -3.17
N TRP A 268 11.70 -7.30 -3.50
CA TRP A 268 11.61 -5.99 -2.87
C TRP A 268 10.47 -5.20 -3.51
N HIS A 269 9.75 -4.45 -2.70
CA HIS A 269 8.65 -3.65 -3.17
C HIS A 269 8.44 -2.41 -2.31
N SER A 270 7.96 -1.34 -2.95
CA SER A 270 7.53 -0.10 -2.31
C SER A 270 6.19 0.32 -2.90
N ILE A 271 5.33 0.87 -2.06
CA ILE A 271 3.91 1.09 -2.39
C ILE A 271 3.53 2.53 -2.04
N LYS A 272 2.82 3.21 -2.94
CA LYS A 272 2.19 4.52 -2.68
C LYS A 272 0.70 4.46 -2.96
N GLY A 273 -0.12 4.83 -1.98
CA GLY A 273 -1.53 5.18 -2.21
C GLY A 273 -1.60 6.49 -2.97
N ILE A 274 -2.32 6.50 -4.10
CA ILE A 274 -2.44 7.66 -4.99
C ILE A 274 -3.90 8.06 -5.17
N GLY A 275 -4.13 9.22 -5.76
CA GLY A 275 -5.48 9.76 -5.97
C GLY A 275 -6.04 10.46 -4.73
N GLN A 276 -7.36 10.44 -4.60
CA GLN A 276 -8.11 11.05 -3.49
C GLN A 276 -8.97 10.00 -2.80
N GLY A 277 -9.35 10.25 -1.55
CA GLY A 277 -10.22 9.38 -0.77
C GLY A 277 -9.48 8.22 -0.11
N MET A 278 -10.26 7.22 0.29
CA MET A 278 -9.81 6.05 1.03
C MET A 278 -9.08 5.05 0.13
N ASN A 279 -7.90 4.60 0.57
CA ASN A 279 -7.24 3.43 0.03
C ASN A 279 -7.46 2.24 0.95
N GLY A 280 -7.72 1.08 0.34
CA GLY A 280 -7.86 -0.19 1.03
C GLY A 280 -7.17 -1.31 0.27
N SER A 281 -6.40 -2.15 0.96
CA SER A 281 -5.82 -3.36 0.39
C SER A 281 -5.69 -4.45 1.44
N VAL A 282 -5.63 -5.69 1.00
CA VAL A 282 -5.46 -6.86 1.85
C VAL A 282 -4.35 -7.76 1.29
N ASN A 283 -3.63 -8.41 2.18
CA ASN A 283 -2.50 -9.28 1.87
C ASN A 283 -2.71 -10.66 2.47
N TRP A 284 -2.28 -11.68 1.73
CA TRP A 284 -2.10 -13.05 2.21
C TRP A 284 -0.67 -13.48 1.94
N TRP A 285 0.08 -13.78 3.00
CA TRP A 285 1.38 -14.43 2.90
C TRP A 285 1.18 -15.94 3.06
N PHE A 286 1.64 -16.73 2.08
CA PHE A 286 1.28 -18.15 1.98
C PHE A 286 2.42 -19.00 1.44
N ARG A 287 2.30 -20.33 1.55
CA ARG A 287 3.32 -21.29 1.09
C ARG A 287 2.72 -22.41 0.26
#